data_AF-A0A843HDL7-F1
#
_entry.id   AF-A0A843HDL7-F1
#
_cell.length_a   1.000
_cell.length_b   1.000
_cell.length_c   1.000
_cell.angle_alpha   90.00
_cell.angle_beta   90.00
_cell.angle_gamma   90.00
#
_symmetry.space_group_name_H-M   'P 1'
#
loop_
_entity.id
_entity.type
_entity.pdbx_description
1 polymer ?
#
loop_
_entity_poly.entity_id
_entity_poly.type
_entity_poly.pdbx_seq_one_letter_code
_entity_poly.pdbx_strand_id
1 'polypeptide(L)'
;MEINNIMDALMMDGVEEIVQYCNCTYDDEKIEFRLINDDIGVIDEIEYKIADEEWSFDYDIENANDSVKLMLDAIEKAPFEVFHKSNVGAKLKLNHESIKPQNIPNHLKTDFYVDEEGPIEFTLEKNIIELD
;
A
#
# COMPACT_ATOMS: atom_id res chain seq x y z
N MET A 1 -10.00 14.82 9.68
CA MET A 1 -10.28 14.15 10.98
C MET A 1 -9.64 12.77 10.95
N GLU A 2 -8.95 12.33 12.01
CA GLU A 2 -8.37 10.98 12.05
C GLU A 2 -9.44 9.94 12.41
N ILE A 3 -9.45 8.81 11.70
CA ILE A 3 -10.38 7.69 11.96
C ILE A 3 -9.63 6.35 12.00
N ASN A 4 -10.13 5.44 12.81
CA ASN A 4 -9.52 4.12 12.95
C ASN A 4 -9.92 3.15 11.82
N ASN A 5 -11.11 3.34 11.25
CA ASN A 5 -11.68 2.47 10.24
C ASN A 5 -12.32 3.27 9.11
N ILE A 6 -11.95 2.96 7.86
CA ILE A 6 -12.53 3.59 6.66
C ILE A 6 -14.06 3.42 6.59
N MET A 7 -14.60 2.34 7.14
CA MET A 7 -16.06 2.11 7.20
C MET A 7 -16.78 3.13 8.10
N ASP A 8 -16.07 3.75 9.05
CA ASP A 8 -16.64 4.82 9.87
C ASP A 8 -16.88 6.07 9.00
N ALA A 9 -16.00 6.35 8.02
CA ALA A 9 -16.17 7.46 7.08
C ALA A 9 -17.43 7.31 6.24
N LEU A 10 -17.70 6.10 5.72
CA LEU A 10 -18.87 5.81 4.88
C LEU A 10 -20.21 6.00 5.61
N MET A 11 -20.19 6.09 6.94
CA MET A 11 -21.38 6.35 7.76
C MET A 11 -21.51 7.82 8.16
N MET A 12 -20.52 8.66 7.84
CA MET A 12 -20.50 10.09 8.12
C MET A 12 -21.07 10.88 6.94
N ASP A 13 -21.83 11.94 7.26
CA ASP A 13 -22.37 12.85 6.26
C ASP A 13 -21.32 13.91 5.92
N GLY A 14 -21.18 14.26 4.63
CA GLY A 14 -20.26 15.30 4.16
C GLY A 14 -18.78 14.90 4.05
N VAL A 15 -18.46 13.60 3.89
CA VAL A 15 -17.09 13.17 3.57
C VAL A 15 -16.78 13.49 2.11
N GLU A 16 -15.70 14.23 1.87
CA GLU A 16 -15.23 14.53 0.50
C GLU A 16 -14.14 13.56 0.05
N GLU A 17 -13.17 13.28 0.94
CA GLU A 17 -11.99 12.47 0.61
C GLU A 17 -11.56 11.64 1.83
N ILE A 18 -11.05 10.44 1.57
CA ILE A 18 -10.44 9.58 2.59
C ILE A 18 -8.99 9.26 2.22
N VAL A 19 -8.06 9.81 2.98
CA VAL A 19 -6.62 9.63 2.80
C VAL A 19 -6.09 8.56 3.77
N GLN A 20 -5.59 7.45 3.23
CA GLN A 20 -4.98 6.37 4.00
C GLN A 20 -3.46 6.41 3.85
N TYR A 21 -2.75 6.65 4.94
CA TYR A 21 -1.29 6.67 4.92
C TYR A 21 -0.75 5.30 5.27
N CYS A 22 0.14 4.82 4.43
CA CYS A 22 0.65 3.47 4.45
C CYS A 22 2.18 3.47 4.38
N ASN A 23 2.77 2.35 4.81
CA ASN A 23 4.15 2.05 4.47
C ASN A 23 4.29 0.64 3.90
N CYS A 24 5.32 0.46 3.09
CA CYS A 24 5.78 -0.81 2.56
C CYS A 24 7.22 -1.00 2.99
N THR A 25 7.56 -2.18 3.54
CA THR A 25 8.92 -2.52 3.96
C THR A 25 9.38 -3.82 3.33
N TYR A 26 10.63 -3.85 2.86
CA TYR A 26 11.30 -5.02 2.32
C TYR A 26 12.81 -4.79 2.33
N ASP A 27 13.60 -5.79 2.76
CA ASP A 27 15.07 -5.77 2.71
C ASP A 27 15.69 -4.48 3.32
N ASP A 28 15.31 -4.16 4.57
CA ASP A 28 15.67 -2.94 5.32
C ASP A 28 15.26 -1.59 4.69
N GLU A 29 14.63 -1.61 3.50
CA GLU A 29 14.08 -0.44 2.84
C GLU A 29 12.64 -0.18 3.27
N LYS A 30 12.23 1.10 3.22
CA LYS A 30 10.87 1.55 3.54
C LYS A 30 10.39 2.58 2.53
N ILE A 31 9.20 2.36 1.98
CA ILE A 31 8.47 3.34 1.18
C ILE A 31 7.26 3.82 1.99
N GLU A 32 7.04 5.13 2.04
CA GLU A 32 5.83 5.73 2.57
C GLU A 32 4.95 6.17 1.39
N PHE A 33 3.68 5.79 1.41
CA PHE A 33 2.72 6.14 0.37
C PHE A 33 1.36 6.44 0.98
N ARG A 34 0.51 7.18 0.28
CA ARG A 34 -0.87 7.44 0.66
C ARG A 34 -1.81 7.01 -0.45
N LEU A 35 -2.96 6.50 -0.04
CA LEU A 35 -4.07 6.17 -0.91
C LEU A 35 -5.11 7.25 -0.72
N ILE A 36 -5.51 7.88 -1.81
CA ILE A 36 -6.59 8.86 -1.85
C ILE A 36 -7.81 8.12 -2.37
N ASN A 37 -8.86 8.09 -1.53
CA ASN A 37 -10.11 7.44 -1.85
C ASN A 37 -11.23 8.46 -1.93
N ASP A 38 -12.19 8.20 -2.79
CA ASP A 38 -13.43 8.95 -2.88
C ASP A 38 -14.34 8.76 -1.63
N ASP A 39 -15.47 9.45 -1.63
CA ASP A 39 -16.50 9.43 -0.57
C ASP A 39 -17.12 8.04 -0.33
N ILE A 40 -16.99 7.12 -1.29
CA ILE A 40 -17.47 5.73 -1.20
C ILE A 40 -16.35 4.71 -0.94
N GLY A 41 -15.11 5.17 -0.74
CA GLY A 41 -13.95 4.35 -0.39
C GLY A 41 -13.30 3.62 -1.57
N VAL A 42 -13.52 4.07 -2.80
CA VAL A 42 -12.79 3.59 -3.99
C VAL A 42 -11.48 4.37 -4.08
N ILE A 43 -10.38 3.65 -4.30
CA ILE A 43 -9.06 4.28 -4.50
C ILE A 43 -9.08 4.99 -5.85
N ASP A 44 -8.95 6.30 -5.81
CA ASP A 44 -8.75 7.13 -7.00
C ASP A 44 -7.26 7.20 -7.32
N GLU A 45 -6.44 7.44 -6.30
CA GLU A 45 -5.07 7.91 -6.48
C GLU A 45 -4.11 7.29 -5.46
N ILE A 46 -2.87 7.01 -5.90
CA ILE A 46 -1.77 6.55 -5.04
C ILE A 46 -0.63 7.53 -5.20
N GLU A 47 -0.15 8.08 -4.08
CA GLU A 47 0.99 8.98 -4.07
C GLU A 47 2.07 8.49 -3.12
N TYR A 48 3.32 8.69 -3.50
CA TYR A 48 4.49 8.31 -2.75
C TYR A 48 5.14 9.53 -2.11
N LYS A 49 5.70 9.35 -0.93
CA LYS A 49 6.45 10.40 -0.26
C LYS A 49 7.84 10.53 -0.91
N ILE A 50 8.14 11.69 -1.47
CA ILE A 50 9.40 11.97 -2.16
C ILE A 50 10.33 12.89 -1.37
N ALA A 51 9.77 13.71 -0.48
CA ALA A 51 10.53 14.55 0.46
C ALA A 51 9.71 14.79 1.73
N ASP A 52 10.27 15.56 2.67
CA ASP A 52 9.53 15.97 3.86
C ASP A 52 8.31 16.82 3.46
N GLU A 53 7.12 16.32 3.81
CA GLU A 53 5.80 16.90 3.49
C GLU A 53 5.44 16.93 2.00
N GLU A 54 6.23 16.33 1.11
CA GLU A 54 5.99 16.29 -0.33
C GLU A 54 5.58 14.89 -0.81
N TRP A 55 4.46 14.84 -1.53
CA TRP A 55 3.86 13.61 -2.09
C TRP A 55 3.70 13.75 -3.60
N SER A 56 3.92 12.65 -4.34
CA SER A 56 3.91 12.62 -5.80
C SER A 56 3.44 11.27 -6.34
N PHE A 57 2.74 11.27 -7.47
CA PHE A 57 2.42 10.07 -8.25
C PHE A 57 3.67 9.42 -8.84
N ASP A 58 4.63 10.25 -9.22
CA ASP A 58 5.87 9.82 -9.84
C ASP A 58 6.92 9.60 -8.76
N TYR A 59 7.21 8.33 -8.46
CA TYR A 59 8.38 7.93 -7.70
C TYR A 59 9.60 7.83 -8.63
N ASP A 60 10.78 8.24 -8.17
CA ASP A 60 12.03 8.14 -8.93
C ASP A 60 12.51 6.68 -9.04
N ILE A 61 11.84 5.92 -9.90
CA ILE A 61 12.12 4.51 -10.14
C ILE A 61 13.46 4.29 -10.86
N GLU A 62 13.95 5.29 -11.60
CA GLU A 62 15.22 5.20 -12.33
C GLU A 62 16.41 5.08 -11.37
N ASN A 63 16.38 5.87 -10.28
CA ASN A 63 17.41 5.86 -9.25
C ASN A 63 17.11 4.91 -8.08
N ALA A 64 15.93 4.29 -8.04
CA ALA A 64 15.56 3.30 -7.03
C ALA A 64 16.41 2.02 -7.10
N ASN A 65 16.73 1.47 -5.92
CA ASN A 65 17.36 0.14 -5.81
C ASN A 65 16.34 -0.98 -6.14
N ASP A 66 16.82 -2.22 -6.27
CA ASP A 66 15.98 -3.35 -6.66
C ASP A 66 14.88 -3.65 -5.63
N SER A 67 15.17 -3.48 -4.33
CA SER A 67 14.21 -3.70 -3.24
C SER A 67 13.06 -2.69 -3.29
N VAL A 68 13.36 -1.41 -3.54
CA VAL A 68 12.37 -0.35 -3.77
C VAL A 68 11.55 -0.61 -5.03
N LYS A 69 12.19 -1.01 -6.14
CA LYS A 69 11.48 -1.36 -7.38
C LYS A 69 10.49 -2.50 -7.18
N LEU A 70 10.87 -3.53 -6.43
CA LEU A 70 9.99 -4.65 -6.08
C LEU A 70 8.81 -4.18 -5.22
N MET A 71 9.03 -3.29 -4.26
CA MET A 71 7.96 -2.73 -3.43
C MET A 71 6.97 -1.90 -4.24
N LEU A 72 7.44 -1.04 -5.15
CA LEU A 72 6.57 -0.24 -6.04
C LEU A 72 5.72 -1.14 -6.94
N ASP A 73 6.35 -2.11 -7.59
CA ASP A 73 5.65 -3.09 -8.43
C ASP A 73 4.62 -3.90 -7.63
N ALA A 74 4.91 -4.19 -6.34
CA ALA A 74 3.99 -4.86 -5.44
C ALA A 74 2.77 -4.01 -5.08
N ILE A 75 2.96 -2.71 -4.85
CA ILE A 75 1.89 -1.77 -4.56
C ILE A 75 0.96 -1.62 -5.78
N GLU A 76 1.53 -1.42 -6.97
CA GLU A 76 0.77 -1.22 -8.21
C GLU A 76 0.00 -2.48 -8.65
N LYS A 77 0.56 -3.67 -8.42
CA LYS A 77 -0.07 -4.95 -8.79
C LYS A 77 -1.01 -5.50 -7.72
N ALA A 78 -1.01 -4.93 -6.51
CA ALA A 78 -1.89 -5.39 -5.46
C ALA A 78 -3.36 -5.14 -5.87
N PRO A 79 -4.26 -6.14 -5.74
CA PRO A 79 -5.67 -5.91 -6.02
C PRO A 79 -6.21 -4.87 -5.03
N PHE A 80 -6.94 -3.85 -5.50
CA PHE A 80 -7.38 -2.71 -4.67
C PHE A 80 -8.08 -3.11 -3.35
N GLU A 81 -8.77 -4.25 -3.33
CA GLU A 81 -9.39 -4.87 -2.13
C GLU A 81 -8.41 -5.12 -0.97
N VAL A 82 -7.12 -5.23 -1.28
CA VAL A 82 -6.02 -5.37 -0.31
C VAL A 82 -5.87 -4.14 0.56
N PHE A 83 -6.20 -2.98 0.03
CA PHE A 83 -6.02 -1.69 0.69
C PHE A 83 -7.25 -1.25 1.49
N HIS A 84 -8.41 -1.85 1.24
CA HIS A 84 -9.64 -1.70 2.04
C HIS A 84 -9.55 -2.35 3.43
N LYS A 85 -8.35 -2.43 4.02
CA LYS A 85 -8.17 -2.91 5.39
C LYS A 85 -8.74 -1.89 6.34
N SER A 86 -9.71 -2.37 7.10
CA SER A 86 -10.60 -1.57 7.92
C SER A 86 -9.93 -1.03 9.19
N ASN A 87 -8.70 -1.40 9.54
CA ASN A 87 -8.12 -1.00 10.83
C ASN A 87 -6.69 -0.47 10.66
N VAL A 88 -6.43 0.69 11.25
CA VAL A 88 -5.07 1.18 11.49
C VAL A 88 -4.24 0.09 12.19
N GLY A 89 -3.01 -0.13 11.71
CA GLY A 89 -2.10 -1.19 12.14
C GLY A 89 -2.30 -2.53 11.40
N ALA A 90 -3.24 -2.62 10.45
CA ALA A 90 -3.37 -3.81 9.62
C ALA A 90 -2.11 -4.02 8.78
N LYS A 91 -1.59 -5.26 8.82
CA LYS A 91 -0.44 -5.69 8.04
C LYS A 91 -0.85 -6.69 6.98
N LEU A 92 -0.33 -6.54 5.77
CA LEU A 92 -0.49 -7.52 4.70
C LEU A 92 0.84 -7.78 4.03
N LYS A 93 1.04 -8.99 3.55
CA LYS A 93 2.22 -9.36 2.78
C LYS A 93 1.85 -9.33 1.29
N LEU A 94 2.58 -8.55 0.49
CA LEU A 94 2.28 -8.26 -0.92
C LEU A 94 3.03 -9.18 -1.90
N ASN A 95 3.50 -10.33 -1.43
CA ASN A 95 4.30 -11.25 -2.24
C ASN A 95 3.43 -11.93 -3.31
N HIS A 96 3.75 -11.72 -4.59
CA HIS A 96 3.08 -12.36 -5.72
C HIS A 96 4.10 -12.82 -6.79
N GLU A 97 3.80 -13.90 -7.52
CA GLU A 97 4.74 -14.48 -8.50
C GLU A 97 5.08 -13.50 -9.64
N SER A 98 4.16 -12.59 -10.00
CA SER A 98 4.40 -11.55 -11.01
C SER A 98 5.34 -10.43 -10.53
N ILE A 99 5.64 -10.37 -9.24
CA ILE A 99 6.58 -9.43 -8.62
C ILE A 99 7.92 -10.17 -8.40
N LYS A 100 7.86 -11.37 -7.80
CA LYS A 100 9.02 -12.24 -7.57
C LYS A 100 8.81 -13.63 -8.18
N PRO A 101 9.45 -13.94 -9.32
CA PRO A 101 9.28 -15.23 -9.99
C PRO A 101 9.69 -16.40 -9.11
N GLN A 102 8.86 -17.44 -9.08
CA GLN A 102 9.14 -18.66 -8.32
C GLN A 102 9.87 -19.69 -9.19
N ASN A 103 11.13 -19.98 -8.87
CA ASN A 103 11.91 -21.06 -9.47
C ASN A 103 11.66 -22.42 -8.81
N ILE A 104 10.42 -22.72 -8.44
CA ILE A 104 10.01 -24.03 -7.89
C ILE A 104 9.04 -24.76 -8.83
N PRO A 105 9.00 -26.10 -8.80
CA PRO A 105 8.06 -26.87 -9.61
C PRO A 105 6.61 -26.41 -9.38
N ASN A 106 5.81 -26.33 -10.45
CA ASN A 106 4.44 -25.79 -10.40
C ASN A 106 3.54 -26.42 -9.32
N HIS A 107 3.75 -27.68 -8.96
CA HIS A 107 2.95 -28.38 -7.94
C HIS A 107 3.31 -27.97 -6.49
N LEU A 108 4.37 -27.16 -6.31
CA LEU A 108 4.80 -26.59 -5.04
C LEU A 108 4.59 -25.07 -4.98
N LYS A 109 4.13 -24.45 -6.08
CA LYS A 109 3.84 -23.02 -6.10
C LYS A 109 2.74 -22.70 -5.11
N THR A 110 2.97 -21.67 -4.31
CA THR A 110 1.97 -21.12 -3.40
C THR A 110 1.78 -19.65 -3.73
N ASP A 111 0.61 -19.11 -3.43
CA ASP A 111 0.32 -17.69 -3.62
C ASP A 111 1.14 -16.80 -2.67
N PHE A 112 1.81 -17.41 -1.68
CA PHE A 112 2.53 -16.72 -0.62
C PHE A 112 4.00 -17.15 -0.56
N TYR A 113 4.91 -16.33 -1.09
CA TYR A 113 6.35 -16.63 -1.15
C TYR A 113 7.16 -15.69 -0.26
N VAL A 114 8.17 -16.20 0.45
CA VAL A 114 9.13 -15.42 1.25
C VAL A 114 10.53 -15.90 0.84
N ASP A 115 11.41 -14.96 0.50
CA ASP A 115 12.80 -15.21 0.16
C ASP A 115 13.70 -15.21 1.43
N GLU A 116 15.02 -15.10 1.26
CA GLU A 116 15.95 -15.06 2.40
C GLU A 116 15.87 -13.72 3.16
N GLU A 117 15.39 -12.67 2.49
CA GLU A 117 15.28 -11.28 2.93
C GLU A 117 13.95 -10.99 3.65
N GLY A 118 12.90 -11.78 3.38
CA GLY A 118 11.60 -11.70 4.04
C GLY A 118 10.44 -11.32 3.12
N PRO A 119 9.24 -11.11 3.68
CA PRO A 119 8.09 -10.68 2.90
C PRO A 119 8.18 -9.18 2.57
N ILE A 120 7.54 -8.78 1.46
CA ILE A 120 7.19 -7.38 1.22
C ILE A 120 5.97 -7.09 2.09
N GLU A 121 6.15 -6.30 3.15
CA GLU A 121 5.11 -6.04 4.15
C GLU A 121 4.51 -4.64 4.00
N PHE A 122 3.21 -4.60 3.76
CA PHE A 122 2.37 -3.42 3.80
C PHE A 122 1.82 -3.21 5.22
N THR A 123 1.82 -1.96 5.69
CA THR A 123 1.17 -1.54 6.94
C THR A 123 0.33 -0.27 6.73
N LEU A 124 -0.93 -0.30 7.16
CA LEU A 124 -1.77 0.90 7.25
C LEU A 124 -1.47 1.65 8.56
N GLU A 125 -0.97 2.89 8.48
CA GLU A 125 -0.51 3.65 9.65
C GLU A 125 -1.57 4.60 10.21
N LYS A 126 -2.37 5.23 9.35
CA LYS A 126 -3.42 6.16 9.76
C LYS A 126 -4.40 6.40 8.64
N ASN A 127 -5.65 6.75 8.98
CA ASN A 127 -6.64 7.25 8.03
C ASN A 127 -7.05 8.66 8.45
N ILE A 128 -7.14 9.56 7.46
CA ILE A 128 -7.62 10.93 7.64
C ILE A 128 -8.78 11.14 6.66
N ILE A 129 -9.87 11.72 7.12
CA ILE A 129 -10.98 12.16 6.28
C ILE A 129 -11.02 13.68 6.17
N GLU A 130 -11.38 14.16 4.99
CA GLU A 130 -11.76 15.55 4.75
C GLU A 130 -13.28 15.67 4.73
N LEU A 131 -13.79 16.72 5.38
CA LEU A 131 -15.21 17.01 5.53
C LEU A 131 -15.49 18.40 4.95
N ASP A 132 -16.65 18.59 4.32
CA ASP A 132 -17.21 19.90 3.92
C ASP A 132 -17.69 20.73 5.13
#